data_AF-A0A0M6ZUU5-F1
#
_entry.id   AF-A0A0M6ZUU5-F1
#
_cell.length_a   1.000
_cell.length_b   1.000
_cell.length_c   1.000
_cell.angle_alpha   90.00
_cell.angle_beta   90.00
_cell.angle_gamma   90.00
#
_symmetry.space_group_name_H-M   'P 1'
#
loop_
_entity.id
_entity.type
_entity.pdbx_description
1 polymer ?
#
loop_
_entity_poly.entity_id
_entity_poly.type
_entity_poly.pdbx_seq_one_letter_code
_entity_poly.pdbx_strand_id
1 'polypeptide(L)'
;MLALLVMMLFPSQLAWAQSACQSNEKSSCAVYSDCIEANCNCAATSHNYSGTFGPKYCTRFGAESSFSANGSAWRDKTLLCLKDRISQAYVAHSDGSGKGCDCAAIQAAAIDSHSSCYLDTPSFCQLSQADVRVLARIVDTPDIAKLGFPGLREMGIVLATCYWEEGKDVGDELARAFVDETVAENTEIAQDVALTIISHAIEYAVERAKAEAATALRQLFDDYFPNEIPRG
;
A
#
# COMPACT_ATOMS: atom_id res chain seq x y z
N MET A 1 -35.96 12.45 45.41
CA MET A 1 -35.59 13.52 44.46
C MET A 1 -34.09 13.88 44.49
N LEU A 2 -33.16 12.95 44.77
CA LEU A 2 -31.73 13.34 44.82
C LEU A 2 -30.73 12.21 44.47
N ALA A 3 -31.11 11.24 43.64
CA ALA A 3 -30.24 10.11 43.28
C ALA A 3 -30.18 9.79 41.77
N LEU A 4 -30.77 10.62 40.91
CA LEU A 4 -30.94 10.33 39.47
C LEU A 4 -30.32 11.38 38.53
N LEU A 5 -29.41 12.22 39.04
CA LEU A 5 -28.91 13.40 38.31
C LEU A 5 -27.37 13.50 38.21
N VAL A 6 -26.65 12.38 38.32
CA VAL A 6 -25.17 12.37 38.22
C VAL A 6 -24.63 11.43 37.11
N MET A 7 -25.49 10.77 36.33
CA MET A 7 -25.04 9.89 35.22
C MET A 7 -25.07 10.53 33.82
N MET A 8 -25.36 11.83 33.68
CA MET A 8 -25.44 12.49 32.36
C MET A 8 -24.30 13.49 32.08
N LEU A 9 -23.23 13.52 32.89
CA LEU A 9 -22.14 14.50 32.74
C LEU A 9 -20.85 13.95 32.11
N PHE A 10 -20.88 12.83 31.38
CA PHE A 10 -19.72 12.40 30.57
C PHE A 10 -20.05 11.75 29.21
N PRO A 11 -20.91 12.31 28.33
CA PRO A 11 -20.94 11.88 26.94
C PRO A 11 -20.03 12.78 26.09
N SER A 12 -18.69 12.68 26.22
CA SER A 12 -17.80 13.37 25.26
C SER A 12 -16.32 12.97 25.23
N GLN A 13 -15.82 12.06 26.09
CA GLN A 13 -14.40 11.72 26.06
C GLN A 13 -14.01 10.57 25.11
N LEU A 14 -14.98 9.85 24.53
CA LEU A 14 -14.70 8.77 23.58
C LEU A 14 -14.49 9.24 22.13
N ALA A 15 -14.69 10.52 21.83
CA ALA A 15 -14.58 11.06 20.47
C ALA A 15 -13.16 11.56 20.09
N TRP A 16 -12.19 11.54 21.02
CA TRP A 16 -10.86 12.14 20.82
C TRP A 16 -9.81 11.17 20.28
N ALA A 17 -10.12 9.87 20.16
CA ALA A 17 -9.17 8.86 19.71
C ALA A 17 -9.17 8.64 18.19
N GLN A 18 -10.20 9.08 17.46
CA GLN A 18 -10.34 8.81 16.02
C GLN A 18 -9.71 9.89 15.11
N SER A 19 -9.16 10.97 15.68
CA SER A 19 -8.60 12.10 14.93
C SER A 19 -7.07 12.21 15.01
N ALA A 20 -6.38 11.30 15.69
CA ALA A 20 -5.01 11.57 16.14
C ALA A 20 -4.04 11.85 14.99
N CYS A 21 -4.05 11.07 13.90
CA CYS A 21 -3.09 11.22 12.79
C CYS A 21 -3.73 11.21 11.39
N GLN A 22 -4.91 11.78 11.15
CA GLN A 22 -5.48 11.78 9.79
C GLN A 22 -4.78 12.77 8.85
N SER A 23 -4.45 12.33 7.64
CA SER A 23 -3.85 13.18 6.59
C SER A 23 -4.91 13.74 5.65
N ASN A 24 -5.48 14.90 5.97
CA ASN A 24 -6.43 15.57 5.07
C ASN A 24 -5.76 16.42 3.96
N GLU A 25 -4.45 16.62 4.03
CA GLU A 25 -3.72 17.49 3.10
C GLU A 25 -2.84 16.68 2.15
N LYS A 26 -3.00 16.88 0.85
CA LYS A 26 -2.22 16.18 -0.19
C LYS A 26 -0.73 16.46 -0.09
N SER A 27 -0.33 17.70 0.19
CA SER A 27 1.07 18.15 0.16
C SER A 27 1.86 17.90 1.44
N SER A 28 1.19 17.67 2.57
CA SER A 28 1.88 17.54 3.86
C SER A 28 2.33 16.11 4.12
N CYS A 29 3.59 15.96 4.53
CA CYS A 29 4.15 14.72 5.06
C CYS A 29 4.18 14.70 6.60
N ALA A 30 3.57 15.70 7.26
CA ALA A 30 3.58 15.87 8.71
C ALA A 30 3.00 14.69 9.48
N VAL A 31 2.11 13.89 8.86
CA VAL A 31 1.52 12.71 9.50
C VAL A 31 2.58 11.73 10.04
N TYR A 32 3.72 11.62 9.36
CA TYR A 32 4.81 10.75 9.74
C TYR A 32 5.53 11.23 10.99
N SER A 33 6.08 12.45 10.97
CA SER A 33 6.91 12.99 12.06
C SER A 33 6.07 13.59 13.19
N ASP A 34 5.13 14.46 12.84
CA ASP A 34 4.45 15.35 13.77
C ASP A 34 3.32 14.62 14.49
N CYS A 35 2.92 13.47 13.96
CA CYS A 35 1.93 12.62 14.59
C CYS A 35 2.44 11.24 14.96
N ILE A 36 2.70 10.36 13.99
CA ILE A 36 2.93 8.94 14.30
C ILE A 36 4.23 8.77 15.09
N GLU A 37 5.34 9.37 14.64
CA GLU A 37 6.61 9.26 15.36
C GLU A 37 6.55 9.98 16.71
N ALA A 38 5.93 11.17 16.79
CA ALA A 38 5.75 11.89 18.05
C ALA A 38 4.97 11.11 19.12
N ASN A 39 4.04 10.22 18.70
CA ASN A 39 3.21 9.42 19.60
C ASN A 39 3.70 7.98 19.79
N CYS A 40 4.47 7.42 18.86
CA CYS A 40 4.97 6.04 18.97
C CYS A 40 6.43 5.93 19.38
N ASN A 41 7.24 6.96 19.12
CA ASN A 41 8.68 7.00 19.39
C ASN A 41 9.40 5.72 18.91
N CYS A 42 9.15 5.33 17.66
CA CYS A 42 9.72 4.13 17.06
C CYS A 42 11.22 4.26 16.79
N ALA A 43 11.82 5.44 16.99
CA ALA A 43 13.24 5.74 16.82
C ALA A 43 14.22 4.78 17.51
N ALA A 44 13.85 4.21 18.65
CA ALA A 44 14.71 3.25 19.38
C ALA A 44 14.59 1.80 18.87
N THR A 45 13.74 1.54 17.88
CA THR A 45 13.45 0.22 17.33
C THR A 45 14.07 0.05 15.93
N SER A 46 14.19 -1.19 15.46
CA SER A 46 14.49 -1.48 14.06
C SER A 46 13.35 -1.15 13.09
N HIS A 47 12.18 -0.72 13.62
CA HIS A 47 10.95 -0.49 12.87
C HIS A 47 10.55 1.00 12.82
N ASN A 48 11.54 1.87 12.65
CA ASN A 48 11.33 3.32 12.58
C ASN A 48 10.84 3.79 11.19
N TYR A 49 9.74 3.22 10.69
CA TYR A 49 9.21 3.56 9.38
C TYR A 49 8.79 5.04 9.29
N SER A 50 8.04 5.53 10.28
CA SER A 50 7.49 6.90 10.31
C SER A 50 8.52 7.98 10.64
N GLY A 51 9.64 7.65 11.29
CA GLY A 51 10.73 8.59 11.51
C GLY A 51 11.81 8.59 10.43
N THR A 52 11.82 7.60 9.52
CA THR A 52 12.86 7.49 8.48
C THR A 52 12.31 7.32 7.07
N PHE A 53 11.81 6.14 6.73
CA PHE A 53 11.44 5.75 5.37
C PHE A 53 10.24 6.56 4.85
N GLY A 54 9.12 6.54 5.58
CA GLY A 54 7.88 7.23 5.23
C GLY A 54 8.07 8.73 4.89
N PRO A 55 8.61 9.56 5.80
CA PRO A 55 8.74 11.00 5.55
C PRO A 55 9.73 11.31 4.42
N LYS A 56 10.81 10.54 4.28
CA LYS A 56 11.79 10.69 3.20
C LYS A 56 11.12 10.56 1.83
N TYR A 57 10.42 9.45 1.60
CA TYR A 57 9.81 9.19 0.30
C TYR A 57 8.55 10.00 0.07
N CYS A 58 7.75 10.29 1.10
CA CYS A 58 6.64 11.23 0.97
C CYS A 58 7.13 12.61 0.46
N THR A 59 8.21 13.13 1.05
CA THR A 59 8.74 14.45 0.69
C THR A 59 9.29 14.45 -0.73
N ARG A 60 10.11 13.46 -1.10
CA ARG A 60 10.67 13.36 -2.46
C ARG A 60 9.58 13.19 -3.50
N PHE A 61 8.62 12.32 -3.22
CA PHE A 61 7.54 12.04 -4.15
C PHE A 61 6.67 13.27 -4.35
N GLY A 62 6.30 13.99 -3.28
CA GLY A 62 5.54 15.24 -3.37
C GLY A 62 6.30 16.41 -4.01
N ALA A 63 7.64 16.41 -3.99
CA ALA A 63 8.48 17.44 -4.60
C ALA A 63 8.80 17.18 -6.08
N GLU A 64 8.58 15.96 -6.58
CA GLU A 64 8.91 15.58 -7.95
C GLU A 64 7.91 16.20 -8.94
N SER A 65 8.42 17.03 -9.86
CA SER A 65 7.63 17.81 -10.81
C SER A 65 7.73 17.32 -12.25
N SER A 66 8.56 16.31 -12.51
CA SER A 66 8.85 15.78 -13.86
C SER A 66 7.78 14.81 -14.39
N PHE A 67 6.78 14.48 -13.57
CA PHE A 67 5.65 13.66 -14.02
C PHE A 67 4.83 14.36 -15.10
N SER A 68 4.28 13.58 -16.02
CA SER A 68 3.21 14.02 -16.91
C SER A 68 1.98 14.45 -16.12
N ALA A 69 0.97 15.01 -16.81
CA ALA A 69 -0.30 15.35 -16.16
C ALA A 69 -0.99 14.09 -15.57
N ASN A 70 -0.95 12.96 -16.28
CA ASN A 70 -1.48 11.69 -15.79
C ASN A 70 -0.65 11.16 -14.61
N GLY A 71 0.67 11.18 -14.74
CA GLY A 71 1.59 10.77 -13.68
C GLY A 71 1.43 11.59 -12.40
N SER A 72 1.21 12.90 -12.52
CA SER A 72 0.96 13.78 -11.38
C SER A 72 -0.37 13.47 -10.69
N ALA A 73 -1.43 13.19 -11.46
CA ALA A 73 -2.73 12.81 -10.91
C ALA A 73 -2.67 11.46 -10.17
N TRP A 74 -1.97 10.48 -10.74
CA TRP A 74 -1.66 9.20 -10.10
C TRP A 74 -0.87 9.42 -8.79
N ARG A 75 0.28 10.10 -8.87
CA ARG A 75 1.17 10.39 -7.74
C ARG A 75 0.41 11.01 -6.56
N ASP A 76 -0.37 12.06 -6.83
CA ASP A 76 -1.09 12.77 -5.77
C ASP A 76 -2.14 11.89 -5.09
N LYS A 77 -2.80 11.02 -5.85
CA LYS A 77 -3.78 10.06 -5.30
C LYS A 77 -3.08 8.97 -4.50
N THR A 78 -2.01 8.40 -5.03
CA THR A 78 -1.20 7.37 -4.35
C THR A 78 -0.61 7.91 -3.05
N LEU A 79 -0.07 9.14 -3.04
CA LEU A 79 0.44 9.78 -1.82
C LEU A 79 -0.62 9.95 -0.75
N LEU A 80 -1.82 10.38 -1.13
CA LEU A 80 -2.94 10.50 -0.19
C LEU A 80 -3.31 9.13 0.38
N CYS A 81 -3.47 8.12 -0.48
CA CYS A 81 -3.77 6.76 -0.07
C CYS A 81 -2.72 6.21 0.91
N LEU A 82 -1.43 6.31 0.59
CA LEU A 82 -0.35 5.81 1.45
C LEU A 82 -0.36 6.46 2.84
N LYS A 83 -0.58 7.78 2.89
CA LYS A 83 -0.70 8.52 4.16
C LYS A 83 -1.93 8.10 4.96
N ASP A 84 -3.05 7.86 4.30
CA ASP A 84 -4.25 7.36 4.98
C ASP A 84 -4.04 5.94 5.52
N ARG A 85 -3.33 5.07 4.79
CA ARG A 85 -3.04 3.70 5.22
C ARG A 85 -2.12 3.63 6.43
N ILE A 86 -1.03 4.41 6.47
CA ILE A 86 -0.18 4.46 7.67
C ILE A 86 -0.93 5.04 8.88
N SER A 87 -1.84 5.99 8.65
CA SER A 87 -2.71 6.55 9.70
C SER A 87 -3.67 5.50 10.26
N GLN A 88 -4.29 4.69 9.38
CA GLN A 88 -5.13 3.56 9.77
C GLN A 88 -4.34 2.50 10.53
N ALA A 89 -3.12 2.18 10.07
CA ALA A 89 -2.21 1.27 10.76
C ALA A 89 -1.88 1.75 12.17
N TYR A 90 -1.58 3.05 12.34
CA TYR A 90 -1.38 3.65 13.66
C TYR A 90 -2.61 3.47 14.57
N VAL A 91 -3.81 3.77 14.08
CA VAL A 91 -5.04 3.62 14.88
C VAL A 91 -5.28 2.16 15.27
N ALA A 92 -4.97 1.21 14.39
CA ALA A 92 -5.17 -0.21 14.64
C ALA A 92 -4.14 -0.81 15.61
N HIS A 93 -2.93 -0.27 15.66
CA HIS A 93 -1.78 -0.84 16.36
C HIS A 93 -1.17 0.07 17.42
N SER A 94 -1.94 1.06 17.87
CA SER A 94 -1.63 1.86 19.07
C SER A 94 -2.68 1.62 20.14
N ASP A 95 -2.24 1.69 21.40
CA ASP A 95 -3.12 1.59 22.58
C ASP A 95 -3.93 2.86 22.85
N GLY A 96 -3.87 3.85 21.96
CA GLY A 96 -4.50 5.17 22.11
C GLY A 96 -3.93 6.02 23.25
N SER A 97 -2.91 5.54 23.98
CA SER A 97 -2.28 6.23 25.11
C SER A 97 -1.07 7.08 24.71
N GLY A 98 -0.63 6.98 23.44
CA GLY A 98 0.52 7.71 22.91
C GLY A 98 1.86 7.22 23.47
N LYS A 99 1.91 5.99 24.00
CA LYS A 99 3.15 5.36 24.53
C LYS A 99 3.26 3.86 24.26
N GLY A 100 2.17 3.18 23.92
CA GLY A 100 2.17 1.77 23.51
C GLY A 100 1.82 1.63 22.03
N CYS A 101 2.82 1.71 21.16
CA CYS A 101 2.68 1.38 19.74
C CYS A 101 3.41 0.07 19.42
N ASP A 102 2.79 -0.76 18.60
CA ASP A 102 3.48 -1.85 17.93
C ASP A 102 4.10 -1.34 16.62
N CYS A 103 5.32 -0.79 16.71
CA CYS A 103 6.04 -0.23 15.56
C CYS A 103 6.23 -1.24 14.43
N ALA A 104 6.39 -2.53 14.75
CA ALA A 104 6.55 -3.58 13.75
C ALA A 104 5.23 -3.81 13.00
N ALA A 105 4.11 -3.91 13.72
CA ALA A 105 2.79 -4.07 13.10
C ALA A 105 2.38 -2.84 12.28
N ILE A 106 2.67 -1.62 12.77
CA ILE A 106 2.42 -0.37 12.02
C ILE A 106 3.21 -0.37 10.71
N GLN A 107 4.51 -0.68 10.75
CA GLN A 107 5.34 -0.75 9.56
C GLN A 107 4.84 -1.82 8.58
N ALA A 108 4.52 -3.02 9.06
CA ALA A 108 4.03 -4.12 8.23
C ALA A 108 2.72 -3.74 7.52
N ALA A 109 1.72 -3.26 8.28
CA ALA A 109 0.44 -2.84 7.72
C ALA A 109 0.57 -1.68 6.72
N ALA A 110 1.51 -0.76 6.95
CA ALA A 110 1.79 0.31 6.00
C ALA A 110 2.38 -0.23 4.69
N ILE A 111 3.40 -1.09 4.77
CA ILE A 111 4.02 -1.72 3.59
C ILE A 111 2.98 -2.53 2.83
N ASP A 112 2.26 -3.44 3.47
CA ASP A 112 1.28 -4.34 2.85
C ASP A 112 0.12 -3.61 2.15
N SER A 113 -0.06 -2.31 2.41
CA SER A 113 -1.07 -1.49 1.73
C SER A 113 -0.60 -0.88 0.40
N HIS A 114 0.70 -0.93 0.10
CA HIS A 114 1.30 -0.19 -1.01
C HIS A 114 0.70 -0.59 -2.35
N SER A 115 0.65 -1.88 -2.67
CA SER A 115 0.09 -2.36 -3.94
C SER A 115 -1.31 -1.82 -4.20
N SER A 116 -2.18 -1.84 -3.19
CA SER A 116 -3.55 -1.30 -3.31
C SER A 116 -3.58 0.19 -3.64
N CYS A 117 -2.66 1.00 -3.09
CA CYS A 117 -2.57 2.43 -3.36
C CYS A 117 -1.95 2.77 -4.72
N TYR A 118 -1.08 1.89 -5.23
CA TYR A 118 -0.45 2.05 -6.54
C TYR A 118 -1.38 1.63 -7.68
N LEU A 119 -2.26 0.66 -7.41
CA LEU A 119 -3.21 0.10 -8.38
C LEU A 119 -4.61 0.75 -8.36
N ASP A 120 -4.87 1.68 -7.44
CA ASP A 120 -6.11 2.48 -7.44
C ASP A 120 -6.19 3.38 -8.70
N THR A 121 -7.33 4.00 -9.02
CA THR A 121 -7.53 4.79 -10.26
C THR A 121 -7.25 6.30 -10.07
N PRO A 122 -6.39 6.97 -10.86
CA PRO A 122 -5.59 6.44 -11.96
C PRO A 122 -4.56 5.44 -11.45
N SER A 123 -4.29 4.37 -12.21
CA SER A 123 -3.45 3.23 -11.81
C SER A 123 -2.01 3.34 -12.31
N PHE A 124 -1.09 2.74 -11.57
CA PHE A 124 0.30 2.56 -12.01
C PHE A 124 0.38 1.90 -13.39
N CYS A 125 -0.54 0.98 -13.71
CA CYS A 125 -0.57 0.29 -14.99
C CYS A 125 -0.87 1.20 -16.18
N GLN A 126 -1.39 2.40 -15.92
CA GLN A 126 -1.77 3.39 -16.93
C GLN A 126 -0.71 4.49 -17.07
N LEU A 127 0.42 4.39 -16.36
CA LEU A 127 1.51 5.34 -16.45
C LEU A 127 2.29 5.15 -17.76
N SER A 128 2.85 6.26 -18.25
CA SER A 128 3.83 6.19 -19.32
C SER A 128 5.15 5.63 -18.79
N GLN A 129 5.96 5.01 -19.66
CA GLN A 129 7.33 4.59 -19.28
C GLN A 129 8.16 5.76 -18.74
N ALA A 130 7.95 6.99 -19.23
CA ALA A 130 8.63 8.17 -18.73
C ALA A 130 8.28 8.46 -17.26
N ASP A 131 6.98 8.37 -16.90
CA ASP A 131 6.51 8.52 -15.52
C ASP A 131 7.05 7.42 -14.61
N VAL A 132 7.08 6.16 -15.08
CA VAL A 132 7.67 5.05 -14.33
C VAL A 132 9.16 5.27 -14.06
N ARG A 133 9.91 5.78 -15.04
CA ARG A 133 11.34 6.12 -14.83
C ARG A 133 11.52 7.25 -13.83
N VAL A 134 10.62 8.25 -13.83
CA VAL A 134 10.62 9.31 -12.81
C VAL A 134 10.40 8.70 -11.43
N LEU A 135 9.40 7.83 -11.25
CA LEU A 135 9.15 7.13 -9.99
C LEU A 135 10.37 6.32 -9.54
N ALA A 136 10.97 5.52 -10.44
CA ALA A 136 12.08 4.64 -10.10
C ALA A 136 13.28 5.42 -9.53
N ARG A 137 13.55 6.63 -10.04
CA ARG A 137 14.62 7.50 -9.54
C ARG A 137 14.37 8.11 -8.17
N ILE A 138 13.13 8.10 -7.69
CA ILE A 138 12.77 8.65 -6.37
C ILE A 138 13.20 7.71 -5.25
N VAL A 139 13.17 6.40 -5.51
CA VAL A 139 13.38 5.34 -4.53
C VAL A 139 14.85 4.92 -4.52
N ASP A 140 15.51 5.00 -3.35
CA ASP A 140 16.91 4.59 -3.24
C ASP A 140 17.00 3.06 -3.14
N THR A 141 17.79 2.45 -4.02
CA THR A 141 18.03 1.00 -4.07
C THR A 141 18.45 0.40 -2.71
N PRO A 142 19.33 1.04 -1.91
CA PRO A 142 19.67 0.53 -0.58
C PRO A 142 18.49 0.48 0.40
N ASP A 143 17.49 1.35 0.25
CA ASP A 143 16.34 1.34 1.15
C ASP A 143 15.31 0.27 0.74
N ILE A 144 15.19 -0.03 -0.55
CA ILE A 144 14.42 -1.20 -1.02
C ILE A 144 15.00 -2.48 -0.40
N ALA A 145 16.33 -2.62 -0.43
CA ALA A 145 17.00 -3.77 0.19
C ALA A 145 16.78 -3.83 1.72
N LYS A 146 16.78 -2.69 2.41
CA LYS A 146 16.50 -2.63 3.87
C LYS A 146 15.06 -2.97 4.22
N LEU A 147 14.08 -2.59 3.40
CA LEU A 147 12.70 -3.03 3.59
C LEU A 147 12.57 -4.55 3.43
N GLY A 148 13.49 -5.17 2.69
CA GLY A 148 13.58 -6.62 2.51
C GLY A 148 12.39 -7.17 1.72
N PHE A 149 12.06 -8.42 2.00
CA PHE A 149 11.03 -9.16 1.27
C PHE A 149 9.65 -8.46 1.22
N PRO A 150 9.13 -7.82 2.29
CA PRO A 150 7.84 -7.13 2.23
C PRO A 150 7.77 -6.02 1.16
N GLY A 151 8.79 -5.16 1.07
CA GLY A 151 8.81 -4.08 0.07
C GLY A 151 8.91 -4.62 -1.37
N LEU A 152 9.76 -5.63 -1.59
CA LEU A 152 9.90 -6.30 -2.88
C LEU A 152 8.62 -7.02 -3.30
N ARG A 153 7.92 -7.64 -2.34
CA ARG A 153 6.64 -8.30 -2.55
C ARG A 153 5.58 -7.33 -3.07
N GLU A 154 5.41 -6.18 -2.41
CA GLU A 154 4.38 -5.21 -2.82
C GLU A 154 4.64 -4.65 -4.23
N MET A 155 5.91 -4.40 -4.55
CA MET A 155 6.31 -4.02 -5.90
C MET A 155 6.04 -5.13 -6.93
N GLY A 156 6.35 -6.38 -6.56
CA GLY A 156 6.04 -7.57 -7.36
C GLY A 156 4.55 -7.70 -7.65
N ILE A 157 3.69 -7.42 -6.68
CA ILE A 157 2.22 -7.43 -6.85
C ILE A 157 1.79 -6.36 -7.86
N VAL A 158 2.31 -5.12 -7.77
CA VAL A 158 1.94 -4.05 -8.72
C VAL A 158 2.33 -4.44 -10.16
N LEU A 159 3.58 -4.86 -10.37
CA LEU A 159 4.09 -5.22 -11.69
C LEU A 159 3.39 -6.46 -12.24
N ALA A 160 3.11 -7.45 -11.38
CA ALA A 160 2.29 -8.58 -11.74
C ALA A 160 0.90 -8.09 -12.15
N THR A 161 0.13 -7.41 -11.31
CA THR A 161 -1.22 -6.95 -11.71
C THR A 161 -1.25 -6.24 -13.06
N CYS A 162 -0.30 -5.35 -13.36
CA CYS A 162 -0.26 -4.67 -14.66
C CYS A 162 -0.03 -5.59 -15.86
N TYR A 163 0.84 -6.60 -15.74
CA TYR A 163 1.06 -7.58 -16.81
C TYR A 163 -0.22 -8.39 -17.10
N TRP A 164 -1.09 -8.61 -16.11
CA TRP A 164 -2.28 -9.45 -16.25
C TRP A 164 -3.49 -8.61 -16.72
N GLU A 165 -3.63 -7.40 -16.22
CA GLU A 165 -4.78 -6.54 -16.52
C GLU A 165 -4.61 -5.78 -17.84
N GLU A 166 -3.42 -5.24 -18.11
CA GLU A 166 -3.13 -4.48 -19.34
C GLU A 166 -2.45 -5.32 -20.42
N GLY A 167 -2.04 -6.54 -20.07
CA GLY A 167 -1.39 -7.49 -20.95
C GLY A 167 0.13 -7.47 -20.87
N LYS A 168 0.73 -8.54 -21.42
CA LYS A 168 2.16 -8.83 -21.33
C LYS A 168 3.04 -7.66 -21.77
N ASP A 169 2.74 -7.05 -22.92
CA ASP A 169 3.60 -6.03 -23.51
C ASP A 169 3.68 -4.79 -22.60
N VAL A 170 2.55 -4.36 -22.03
CA VAL A 170 2.52 -3.25 -21.06
C VAL A 170 3.26 -3.62 -19.79
N GLY A 171 3.00 -4.80 -19.23
CA GLY A 171 3.69 -5.28 -18.04
C GLY A 171 5.21 -5.34 -18.20
N ASP A 172 5.70 -5.90 -19.32
CA ASP A 172 7.12 -5.99 -19.65
C ASP A 172 7.76 -4.60 -19.80
N GLU A 173 7.07 -3.65 -20.43
CA GLU A 173 7.55 -2.27 -20.59
C GLU A 173 7.67 -1.54 -19.25
N LEU A 174 6.66 -1.64 -18.39
CA LEU A 174 6.66 -1.00 -17.07
C LEU A 174 7.74 -1.62 -16.16
N ALA A 175 7.85 -2.95 -16.15
CA ALA A 175 8.86 -3.66 -15.38
C ALA A 175 10.28 -3.27 -15.83
N ARG A 176 10.55 -3.22 -17.14
CA ARG A 176 11.83 -2.76 -17.67
C ARG A 176 12.12 -1.31 -17.30
N ALA A 177 11.16 -0.41 -17.50
CA ALA A 177 11.33 1.00 -17.15
C ALA A 177 11.65 1.21 -15.66
N PHE A 178 11.06 0.41 -14.78
CA PHE A 178 11.33 0.47 -13.35
C PHE A 178 12.69 -0.16 -12.98
N VAL A 179 12.98 -1.35 -13.49
CA VAL A 179 14.20 -2.10 -13.18
C VAL A 179 15.44 -1.41 -13.74
N ASP A 180 15.39 -0.91 -14.98
CA ASP A 180 16.54 -0.26 -15.63
C ASP A 180 17.02 0.97 -14.83
N GLU A 181 16.11 1.71 -14.22
CA GLU A 181 16.44 2.91 -13.42
C GLU A 181 16.82 2.56 -11.98
N THR A 182 16.11 1.61 -11.35
CA THR A 182 16.33 1.27 -9.93
C THR A 182 17.56 0.40 -9.75
N VAL A 183 17.97 -0.33 -10.79
CA VAL A 183 18.90 -1.44 -10.69
C VAL A 183 20.15 -1.31 -11.56
N ALA A 184 20.33 -0.17 -12.23
CA ALA A 184 21.54 0.12 -13.00
C ALA A 184 22.85 -0.05 -12.22
N GLU A 185 22.81 -0.09 -10.88
CA GLU A 185 23.99 -0.14 -10.02
C GLU A 185 24.14 -1.40 -9.15
N ASN A 186 23.16 -2.34 -9.11
CA ASN A 186 23.26 -3.52 -8.22
C ASN A 186 22.58 -4.80 -8.75
N THR A 187 23.37 -5.74 -9.26
CA THR A 187 22.90 -7.00 -9.88
C THR A 187 22.18 -7.95 -8.93
N GLU A 188 22.47 -7.91 -7.61
CA GLU A 188 21.85 -8.81 -6.63
C GLU A 188 20.39 -8.40 -6.38
N ILE A 189 20.15 -7.11 -6.20
CA ILE A 189 18.79 -6.55 -6.03
C ILE A 189 17.97 -6.77 -7.31
N ALA A 190 18.60 -6.73 -8.49
CA ALA A 190 17.94 -7.04 -9.77
C ALA A 190 17.37 -8.44 -9.79
N GLN A 191 18.18 -9.40 -9.34
CA GLN A 191 17.81 -10.81 -9.31
C GLN A 191 16.69 -11.04 -8.30
N ASP A 192 16.76 -10.43 -7.12
CA ASP A 192 15.72 -10.54 -6.09
C ASP A 192 14.40 -9.92 -6.55
N VAL A 193 14.43 -8.74 -7.17
CA VAL A 193 13.25 -8.11 -7.77
C VAL A 193 12.66 -9.00 -8.85
N ALA A 194 13.48 -9.47 -9.80
CA ALA A 194 13.02 -10.32 -10.90
C ALA A 194 12.44 -11.64 -10.40
N LEU A 195 13.10 -12.32 -9.46
CA LEU A 195 12.61 -13.55 -8.85
C LEU A 195 11.32 -13.32 -8.06
N THR A 196 11.21 -12.21 -7.35
CA THR A 196 10.00 -11.87 -6.59
C THR A 196 8.82 -11.58 -7.51
N ILE A 197 9.05 -10.84 -8.61
CA ILE A 197 8.06 -10.62 -9.67
C ILE A 197 7.62 -11.96 -10.24
N ILE A 198 8.55 -12.84 -10.61
CA ILE A 198 8.24 -14.17 -11.17
C ILE A 198 7.47 -15.03 -10.17
N SER A 199 7.83 -15.02 -8.88
CA SER A 199 7.14 -15.81 -7.86
C SER A 199 5.71 -15.31 -7.66
N HIS A 200 5.50 -14.01 -7.53
CA HIS A 200 4.16 -13.43 -7.33
C HIS A 200 3.30 -13.54 -8.58
N ALA A 201 3.90 -13.37 -9.75
CA ALA A 201 3.30 -13.69 -11.03
C ALA A 201 2.70 -15.10 -11.04
N ILE A 202 3.49 -16.09 -10.62
CA ILE A 202 3.07 -17.50 -10.56
C ILE A 202 1.95 -17.69 -9.52
N GLU A 203 2.13 -17.19 -8.29
CA GLU A 203 1.14 -17.32 -7.22
C GLU A 203 -0.20 -16.67 -7.61
N TYR A 204 -0.17 -15.45 -8.14
CA TYR A 204 -1.34 -14.73 -8.60
C TYR A 204 -2.04 -15.46 -9.76
N ALA A 205 -1.28 -15.95 -10.74
CA ALA A 205 -1.83 -16.75 -11.83
C ALA A 205 -2.50 -18.05 -11.33
N VAL A 206 -1.92 -18.71 -10.32
CA VAL A 206 -2.49 -19.92 -9.71
C VAL A 206 -3.79 -19.62 -8.98
N GLU A 207 -3.83 -18.59 -8.13
CA GLU A 207 -5.04 -18.23 -7.39
C GLU A 207 -6.18 -17.78 -8.32
N ARG A 208 -5.85 -17.04 -9.39
CA ARG A 208 -6.83 -16.67 -10.41
C ARG A 208 -7.35 -17.89 -11.17
N ALA A 209 -6.47 -18.81 -11.59
CA ALA A 209 -6.89 -20.05 -12.25
C ALA A 209 -7.82 -20.89 -11.36
N LYS A 210 -7.57 -20.93 -10.05
CA LYS A 210 -8.47 -21.58 -9.08
C LYS A 210 -9.84 -20.88 -9.02
N ALA A 211 -9.87 -19.55 -8.98
CA ALA A 211 -11.11 -18.78 -8.93
C ALA A 211 -11.96 -18.94 -10.21
N GLU A 212 -11.31 -18.91 -11.38
CA GLU A 212 -11.96 -19.15 -12.67
C GLU A 212 -12.49 -20.58 -12.77
N ALA A 213 -11.71 -21.58 -12.34
CA ALA A 213 -12.15 -22.97 -12.28
C ALA A 213 -13.33 -23.17 -11.32
N ALA A 214 -13.31 -22.54 -10.14
CA ALA A 214 -14.41 -22.58 -9.19
C ALA A 214 -15.70 -21.97 -9.75
N THR A 215 -15.58 -20.86 -10.48
CA THR A 215 -16.70 -20.20 -11.17
C THR A 215 -17.27 -21.10 -12.26
N ALA A 216 -16.41 -21.69 -13.10
CA ALA A 216 -16.84 -22.63 -14.15
C ALA A 216 -17.52 -23.88 -13.57
N LEU A 217 -16.98 -24.44 -12.49
CA LEU A 217 -17.59 -25.57 -11.78
C LEU A 217 -18.95 -25.21 -11.20
N ARG A 218 -19.10 -23.99 -10.66
CA ARG A 218 -20.38 -23.51 -10.13
C ARG A 218 -21.42 -23.39 -11.24
N GLN A 219 -21.05 -22.81 -12.37
CA GLN A 219 -21.93 -22.69 -13.53
C GLN A 219 -22.38 -24.06 -14.05
N LEU A 220 -21.44 -25.02 -14.17
CA LEU A 220 -21.79 -26.40 -14.53
C LEU A 220 -22.75 -27.03 -13.51
N PHE A 221 -22.54 -26.81 -12.20
CA PHE A 221 -23.46 -27.32 -11.19
C PHE A 221 -24.87 -26.75 -11.37
N ASP A 222 -24.99 -25.45 -11.58
CA ASP A 222 -26.28 -24.78 -11.75
C ASP A 222 -26.98 -25.20 -13.07
N ASP A 223 -26.23 -25.46 -14.14
CA ASP A 223 -26.76 -25.94 -15.44
C ASP A 223 -27.26 -27.39 -15.40
N TYR A 224 -26.54 -28.27 -14.68
CA TYR A 224 -26.87 -29.71 -14.62
C TYR A 224 -27.83 -30.07 -13.47
N PHE A 225 -27.93 -29.23 -12.44
CA PHE A 225 -28.83 -29.42 -11.30
C PHE A 225 -29.72 -28.19 -11.11
N PRO A 226 -30.60 -27.87 -12.09
CA PRO A 226 -31.53 -26.77 -11.92
C PRO A 226 -32.40 -27.04 -10.69
N ASN A 227 -32.51 -26.05 -9.82
CA ASN A 227 -33.36 -26.09 -8.62
C ASN A 227 -34.85 -26.08 -8.99
N GLU A 228 -35.32 -27.10 -9.68
CA GLU A 228 -36.74 -27.40 -9.82
C GLU A 228 -37.14 -28.36 -8.68
N ILE A 229 -37.24 -27.83 -7.47
CA ILE A 229 -38.14 -28.42 -6.49
C ILE A 229 -39.47 -27.71 -6.67
N PRO A 230 -40.50 -28.35 -7.25
CA PRO A 230 -41.83 -27.78 -7.30
C PRO A 230 -42.28 -27.54 -5.85
N ARG A 231 -42.58 -26.29 -5.50
CA ARG A 231 -43.30 -26.01 -4.26
C ARG A 231 -44.73 -26.47 -4.45
N GLY A 232 -45.02 -27.70 -3.99
CA GLY A 232 -46.37 -28.21 -3.80
C GLY A 232 -47.04 -27.57 -2.59
#